data_AF-A0A0V8ID39-F1
#
_entry.id   AF-A0A0V8ID39-F1
#
_cell.length_a   1.000
_cell.length_b   1.000
_cell.length_c   1.000
_cell.angle_alpha   90.00
_cell.angle_beta   90.00
_cell.angle_gamma   90.00
#
_symmetry.space_group_name_H-M   'P 1'
#
loop_
_entity.id
_entity.type
_entity.pdbx_description
1 polymer ?
#
loop_
_entity_poly.entity_id
_entity_poly.type
_entity_poly.pdbx_seq_one_letter_code
_entity_poly.pdbx_strand_id
1 'polypeptide(L)'
;MSGRHSGQTRPGLRITALPGTLRLLARLAPRQINDEIAFAKIELKRKGVQLGVAAAFFAVALVFLVFLVIGLIVAAIMGLATIMPAWLAALLVSAAFLLIALIGGLIGLGRFKKAMPLVPEETIRGIRHDIGVAKEGSAFNPAVLDPASPEAKAAKAAKEEAAAKAKAEKAAKAAEHDKEFPHASEPELARRLGQRRQHLTEVRDELGTELDVKTQARYLAAAARDAAQQGQAMAVRGKDAAARKLAGLSESTGGLQDRWKPLAALAAAGTVLAVLLRRLLRTF
;
A
#
# COMPACT_ATOMS: atom_id res chain seq x y z
N MET A 1 1.64 -49.84 63.44
CA MET A 1 2.41 -50.31 62.28
C MET A 1 1.68 -49.95 60.99
N SER A 2 2.43 -49.45 60.01
CA SER A 2 2.09 -49.33 58.58
C SER A 2 0.95 -48.39 58.15
N GLY A 3 1.33 -47.35 57.41
CA GLY A 3 0.42 -46.51 56.63
C GLY A 3 1.14 -45.45 55.80
N ARG A 4 2.08 -45.86 54.93
CA ARG A 4 2.68 -44.99 53.91
C ARG A 4 1.60 -44.58 52.91
N HIS A 5 1.31 -43.29 52.77
CA HIS A 5 0.62 -42.77 51.59
C HIS A 5 1.63 -42.18 50.61
N SER A 6 2.01 -43.01 49.65
CA SER A 6 2.57 -42.62 48.37
C SER A 6 1.52 -41.92 47.52
N GLY A 7 1.58 -40.59 47.43
CA GLY A 7 0.85 -39.80 46.44
C GLY A 7 1.60 -39.83 45.11
N GLN A 8 1.14 -40.68 44.20
CA GLN A 8 1.68 -40.90 42.87
C GLN A 8 1.74 -39.61 42.04
N THR A 9 2.86 -39.41 41.34
CA THR A 9 2.95 -38.55 40.15
C THR A 9 1.98 -39.06 39.09
N ARG A 10 1.10 -38.19 38.58
CA ARG A 10 0.50 -38.36 37.26
C ARG A 10 1.02 -37.27 36.31
N PRO A 11 2.02 -37.55 35.46
CA PRO A 11 2.28 -36.76 34.27
C PRO A 11 1.27 -37.18 33.21
N GLY A 12 0.03 -36.67 33.34
CA GLY A 12 -0.96 -36.83 32.29
C GLY A 12 -0.63 -35.88 31.15
N LEU A 13 -0.13 -36.40 30.02
CA LEU A 13 -0.16 -35.70 28.74
C LEU A 13 -1.62 -35.28 28.48
N ARG A 14 -1.93 -33.99 28.67
CA ARG A 14 -3.26 -33.43 28.42
C ARG A 14 -3.47 -33.24 26.91
N ILE A 15 -3.67 -34.34 26.18
CA ILE A 15 -4.06 -34.33 24.76
C ILE A 15 -5.42 -33.63 24.57
N THR A 16 -6.25 -33.51 25.62
CA THR A 16 -7.50 -32.75 25.62
C THR A 16 -7.36 -31.24 25.84
N ALA A 17 -6.16 -30.72 26.15
CA ALA A 17 -5.92 -29.27 26.23
C ALA A 17 -5.47 -28.66 24.87
N LEU A 18 -5.12 -29.50 23.90
CA LEU A 18 -4.65 -29.10 22.56
C LEU A 18 -5.60 -28.12 21.83
N PRO A 19 -6.94 -28.28 21.83
CA PRO A 19 -7.82 -27.33 21.15
C PRO A 19 -7.82 -25.96 21.83
N GLY A 20 -7.72 -25.93 23.16
CA GLY A 20 -7.69 -24.70 23.95
C GLY A 20 -6.37 -23.94 23.82
N THR A 21 -5.24 -24.65 23.81
CA THR A 21 -3.91 -24.05 23.60
C THR A 21 -3.71 -23.58 22.17
N LEU A 22 -4.21 -24.32 21.16
CA LEU A 22 -4.25 -23.86 19.76
C LEU A 22 -5.10 -22.60 19.59
N ARG A 23 -6.25 -22.51 20.28
CA ARG A 23 -7.13 -21.33 20.22
C ARG A 23 -6.51 -20.11 20.91
N LEU A 24 -5.74 -20.32 21.99
CA LEU A 24 -4.97 -19.27 22.65
C LEU A 24 -3.77 -18.83 21.79
N LEU A 25 -2.99 -19.77 21.24
CA LEU A 25 -1.92 -19.49 20.28
C LEU A 25 -2.43 -18.74 19.05
N ALA A 26 -3.54 -19.17 18.44
CA ALA A 26 -4.15 -18.48 17.30
C ALA A 26 -4.65 -17.06 17.65
N ARG A 27 -5.00 -16.81 18.92
CA ARG A 27 -5.44 -15.49 19.39
C ARG A 27 -4.27 -14.58 19.80
N LEU A 28 -3.15 -15.15 20.24
CA LEU A 28 -1.96 -14.44 20.74
C LEU A 28 -0.89 -14.24 19.66
N ALA A 29 -0.73 -15.19 18.74
CA ALA A 29 0.28 -15.15 17.69
C ALA A 29 0.19 -13.90 16.79
N PRO A 30 -1.00 -13.43 16.35
CA PRO A 30 -1.08 -12.20 15.54
C PRO A 30 -0.61 -10.96 16.32
N ARG A 31 -0.85 -10.91 17.63
CA ARG A 31 -0.40 -9.80 18.48
C ARG A 31 1.11 -9.82 18.68
N GLN A 32 1.67 -10.98 18.98
CA GLN A 32 3.11 -11.14 19.13
C GLN A 32 3.88 -10.81 17.84
N ILE A 33 3.38 -11.27 16.69
CA ILE A 33 3.94 -10.91 15.37
C ILE A 33 3.86 -9.41 15.15
N ASN A 34 2.72 -8.77 15.46
CA ASN A 34 2.59 -7.32 15.34
C ASN A 34 3.54 -6.55 16.26
N ASP A 35 3.76 -7.04 17.48
CA ASP A 35 4.68 -6.44 18.44
C ASP A 35 6.14 -6.59 18.01
N GLU A 36 6.55 -7.75 17.48
CA GLU A 36 7.88 -7.94 16.91
C GLU A 36 8.09 -7.10 15.65
N ILE A 37 7.08 -6.96 14.78
CA ILE A 37 7.13 -6.04 13.64
C ILE A 37 7.25 -4.59 14.12
N ALA A 38 6.52 -4.20 15.16
CA ALA A 38 6.60 -2.86 15.73
C ALA A 38 7.99 -2.59 16.34
N PHE A 39 8.56 -3.56 17.04
CA PHE A 39 9.91 -3.49 17.58
C PHE A 39 10.96 -3.39 16.47
N ALA A 40 10.87 -4.27 15.46
CA ALA A 40 11.75 -4.25 14.29
C ALA A 40 11.68 -2.91 13.55
N LYS A 41 10.49 -2.30 13.42
CA LYS A 41 10.33 -0.95 12.84
C LYS A 41 11.04 0.13 13.66
N ILE A 42 10.93 0.09 14.99
CA ILE A 42 11.62 1.05 15.87
C ILE A 42 13.14 0.87 15.76
N GLU A 43 13.62 -0.37 15.73
CA GLU A 43 15.04 -0.66 15.58
C GLU A 43 15.56 -0.24 14.19
N LEU A 44 14.83 -0.54 13.11
CA LEU A 44 15.14 -0.08 11.76
C LEU A 44 15.17 1.44 11.68
N LYS A 45 14.24 2.14 12.35
CA LYS A 45 14.22 3.60 12.38
C LYS A 45 15.43 4.14 13.12
N ARG A 46 15.81 3.58 14.27
CA ARG A 46 17.00 4.01 15.03
C ARG A 46 18.28 3.77 14.24
N LYS A 47 18.47 2.56 13.69
CA LYS A 47 19.61 2.20 12.84
C LYS A 47 19.64 3.03 11.56
N GLY A 48 18.47 3.26 10.95
CA GLY A 48 18.30 4.07 9.75
C GLY A 48 18.64 5.54 9.97
N VAL A 49 18.28 6.13 11.11
CA VAL A 49 18.67 7.50 11.47
C VAL A 49 20.18 7.59 11.68
N GLN A 50 20.80 6.64 12.39
CA GLN A 50 22.25 6.64 12.60
C GLN A 50 23.02 6.48 11.29
N LEU A 51 22.61 5.54 10.43
CA LEU A 51 23.17 5.39 9.08
C LEU A 51 22.93 6.62 8.22
N GLY A 52 21.76 7.25 8.33
CA GLY A 52 21.42 8.48 7.61
C GLY A 52 22.32 9.66 8.01
N VAL A 53 22.57 9.84 9.31
CA VAL A 53 23.49 10.88 9.81
C VAL A 53 24.92 10.61 9.34
N ALA A 54 25.39 9.36 9.44
CA ALA A 54 26.71 8.99 8.92
C ALA A 54 26.81 9.24 7.41
N ALA A 55 25.79 8.85 6.63
CA ALA A 55 25.74 9.09 5.20
C ALA A 55 25.74 10.58 4.86
N ALA A 56 25.09 11.43 5.66
CA ALA A 56 25.12 12.88 5.49
C ALA A 56 26.53 13.45 5.70
N PHE A 57 27.24 13.03 6.75
CA PHE A 57 28.64 13.44 6.95
C PHE A 57 29.55 12.94 5.82
N PHE A 58 29.37 11.70 5.35
CA PHE A 58 30.10 11.20 4.19
C PHE A 58 29.80 12.00 2.92
N ALA A 59 28.55 12.41 2.70
CA ALA A 59 28.19 13.24 1.56
C ALA A 59 28.92 14.60 1.62
N VAL A 60 28.94 15.25 2.79
CA VAL A 60 29.69 16.50 2.99
C VAL A 60 31.19 16.28 2.76
N ALA A 61 31.77 15.22 3.33
CA ALA A 61 33.18 14.88 3.14
C ALA A 61 33.53 14.65 1.67
N LEU A 62 32.65 13.97 0.90
CA LEU A 62 32.83 13.76 -0.54
C LEU A 62 32.82 15.07 -1.32
N VAL A 63 31.96 16.03 -0.96
CA VAL A 63 31.96 17.37 -1.58
C VAL A 63 33.29 18.09 -1.35
N PHE A 64 33.80 18.09 -0.11
CA PHE A 64 35.11 18.68 0.19
C PHE A 64 36.26 17.94 -0.52
N LEU A 65 36.17 16.62 -0.64
CA LEU A 65 37.16 15.83 -1.38
C LEU A 65 37.18 16.20 -2.87
N VAL A 66 36.01 16.43 -3.48
CA VAL A 66 35.91 16.92 -4.87
C VAL A 66 36.58 18.29 -5.01
N PHE A 67 36.31 19.23 -4.11
CA PHE A 67 36.98 20.54 -4.14
C PHE A 67 38.49 20.45 -3.93
N LEU A 68 38.95 19.56 -3.04
CA LEU A 68 40.37 19.30 -2.85
C LEU A 68 41.02 18.78 -4.13
N VAL A 69 40.40 17.80 -4.80
CA VAL A 69 40.91 17.25 -6.07
C VAL A 69 40.98 18.34 -7.15
N ILE A 70 39.95 19.18 -7.28
CA ILE A 70 39.97 20.31 -8.22
C ILE A 70 41.13 21.27 -7.89
N GLY A 71 41.31 21.62 -6.61
CA GLY A 71 42.41 22.47 -6.17
C GLY A 71 43.79 21.87 -6.47
N LEU A 72 43.97 20.57 -6.25
CA LEU A 72 45.20 19.85 -6.58
C LEU A 72 45.46 19.80 -8.09
N ILE A 73 44.42 19.63 -8.91
CA ILE A 73 44.56 19.69 -10.38
C ILE A 73 45.03 21.08 -10.81
N VAL A 74 44.41 22.14 -10.30
CA VAL A 74 44.82 23.52 -10.60
C VAL A 74 46.26 23.77 -10.14
N ALA A 75 46.62 23.35 -8.92
CA ALA A 75 47.98 23.47 -8.40
C ALA A 75 49.00 22.72 -9.26
N ALA A 76 48.67 21.51 -9.72
CA ALA A 76 49.54 20.73 -10.61
C ALA A 76 49.72 21.43 -11.97
N ILE A 77 48.65 21.97 -12.56
CA ILE A 77 48.71 22.73 -13.82
C ILE A 77 49.58 23.98 -13.64
N MET A 78 49.35 24.75 -12.58
CA MET A 78 50.12 25.98 -12.31
C MET A 78 51.58 25.68 -12.00
N GLY A 79 51.86 24.61 -11.26
CA GLY A 79 53.23 24.17 -10.97
C GLY A 79 53.97 23.71 -12.23
N LEU A 80 53.30 23.00 -13.15
CA LEU A 80 53.91 22.59 -14.41
C LEU A 80 54.03 23.77 -15.40
N ALA A 81 53.11 24.73 -15.32
CA ALA A 81 53.14 25.95 -16.13
C ALA A 81 54.33 26.88 -15.82
N THR A 82 55.09 26.66 -14.73
CA THR A 82 56.32 27.43 -14.47
C THR A 82 57.47 27.05 -15.40
N ILE A 83 57.40 25.88 -16.05
CA ILE A 83 58.45 25.37 -16.96
C ILE A 83 57.98 25.15 -18.39
N MET A 84 56.68 25.32 -18.68
CA MET A 84 56.10 25.19 -20.03
C MET A 84 54.82 26.03 -20.18
N PRO A 85 54.29 26.25 -21.40
CA PRO A 85 53.05 26.99 -21.58
C PRO A 85 51.86 26.36 -20.84
N ALA A 86 51.01 27.20 -20.22
CA ALA A 86 49.89 26.74 -19.39
C ALA A 86 48.90 25.81 -20.13
N TRP A 87 48.67 26.04 -21.42
CA TRP A 87 47.80 25.19 -22.23
C TRP A 87 48.35 23.76 -22.37
N LEU A 88 49.68 23.61 -22.50
CA LEU A 88 50.34 22.31 -22.61
C LEU A 88 50.35 21.60 -21.25
N ALA A 89 50.60 22.34 -20.16
CA ALA A 89 50.52 21.81 -18.81
C ALA A 89 49.12 21.24 -18.50
N ALA A 90 48.06 21.97 -18.85
CA ALA A 90 46.69 21.51 -18.69
C ALA A 90 46.39 20.22 -19.47
N LEU A 91 46.88 20.10 -20.71
CA LEU A 91 46.73 18.87 -21.51
C LEU A 91 47.48 17.69 -20.91
N LEU A 92 48.70 17.87 -20.41
CA LEU A 92 49.48 16.80 -19.80
C LEU A 92 48.85 16.29 -18.50
N VAL A 93 48.42 17.20 -17.62
CA VAL A 93 47.72 16.82 -16.39
C VAL A 93 46.43 16.08 -16.74
N SER A 94 45.65 16.58 -17.71
CA SER A 94 44.42 15.92 -18.17
C SER A 94 44.69 14.52 -18.73
N ALA A 95 45.76 14.34 -19.52
CA ALA A 95 46.15 13.03 -20.05
C ALA A 95 46.53 12.04 -18.94
N ALA A 96 47.26 12.50 -17.91
CA ALA A 96 47.60 11.68 -16.75
C ALA A 96 46.34 11.22 -16.00
N PHE A 97 45.39 12.11 -15.76
CA PHE A 97 44.10 11.76 -15.12
C PHE A 97 43.26 10.82 -15.99
N LEU A 98 43.24 11.01 -17.31
CA LEU A 98 42.54 10.11 -18.23
C LEU A 98 43.12 8.69 -18.17
N LEU A 99 44.45 8.56 -18.10
CA LEU A 99 45.10 7.26 -17.95
C LEU A 99 44.74 6.59 -16.63
N ILE A 100 44.76 7.33 -15.51
CA ILE A 100 44.34 6.82 -14.19
C ILE A 100 42.86 6.39 -14.23
N ALA A 101 41.99 7.21 -14.83
CA ALA A 101 40.57 6.91 -14.97
C ALA A 101 40.33 5.66 -15.82
N LEU A 102 41.08 5.49 -16.92
CA LEU A 102 41.01 4.31 -17.76
C LEU A 102 41.42 3.05 -16.99
N ILE A 103 42.57 3.07 -16.30
CA ILE A 103 43.05 1.93 -15.50
C ILE A 103 42.06 1.59 -14.40
N GLY A 104 41.62 2.60 -13.63
CA GLY A 104 40.63 2.44 -12.56
C GLY A 104 39.29 1.91 -13.09
N GLY A 105 38.84 2.43 -14.24
CA GLY A 105 37.63 2.00 -14.92
C GLY A 105 37.70 0.55 -15.39
N LEU A 106 38.82 0.12 -15.96
CA LEU A 106 39.03 -1.26 -16.38
C LEU A 106 39.07 -2.23 -15.19
N ILE A 107 39.77 -1.88 -14.11
CA ILE A 107 39.81 -2.67 -12.87
C ILE A 107 38.40 -2.74 -12.25
N GLY A 108 37.72 -1.58 -12.17
CA GLY A 108 36.37 -1.46 -11.65
C GLY A 108 35.38 -2.32 -12.44
N LEU A 109 35.43 -2.25 -13.78
CA LEU A 109 34.61 -3.08 -14.65
C LEU A 109 34.90 -4.57 -14.47
N GLY A 110 36.18 -4.96 -14.34
CA GLY A 110 36.57 -6.34 -14.08
C GLY A 110 36.03 -6.87 -12.75
N ARG A 111 36.07 -6.05 -11.69
CA ARG A 111 35.54 -6.41 -10.36
C ARG A 111 34.01 -6.41 -10.35
N PHE A 112 33.39 -5.43 -11.00
CA PHE A 112 31.94 -5.34 -11.14
C PHE A 112 31.37 -6.56 -11.87
N LYS A 113 32.00 -7.00 -12.96
CA LYS A 113 31.61 -8.22 -13.69
C LYS A 113 31.72 -9.48 -12.82
N LYS A 114 32.72 -9.56 -11.94
CA LYS A 114 32.88 -10.70 -11.01
C LYS A 114 31.92 -10.66 -9.82
N ALA A 115 31.43 -9.47 -9.46
CA ALA A 115 30.45 -9.28 -8.39
C ALA A 115 29.00 -9.46 -8.86
N MET A 116 28.77 -9.66 -10.17
CA MET A 116 27.49 -10.11 -10.71
C MET A 116 27.44 -11.65 -10.70
N PRO A 117 26.30 -12.26 -10.31
CA PRO A 117 25.01 -11.64 -10.07
C PRO A 117 24.83 -11.10 -8.63
N LEU A 118 24.57 -9.79 -8.50
CA LEU A 118 24.20 -9.12 -7.24
C LEU A 118 22.89 -9.66 -6.64
N VAL A 119 22.13 -10.38 -7.46
CA VAL A 119 20.88 -11.00 -7.09
C VAL A 119 21.16 -12.50 -6.91
N PRO A 120 20.91 -13.07 -5.72
CA PRO A 120 21.13 -14.50 -5.50
C PRO A 120 20.17 -15.30 -6.38
N GLU A 121 20.70 -15.81 -7.50
CA GLU A 121 19.92 -16.52 -8.52
C GLU A 121 19.18 -17.72 -7.94
N GLU A 122 19.82 -18.44 -7.01
CA GLU A 122 19.22 -19.58 -6.30
C GLU A 122 18.03 -19.17 -5.43
N THR A 123 18.09 -18.01 -4.75
CA THR A 123 16.96 -17.52 -3.95
C THR A 123 15.79 -17.12 -4.84
N ILE A 124 16.06 -16.47 -5.97
CA ILE A 124 15.00 -16.13 -6.94
C ILE A 124 14.41 -17.40 -7.56
N ARG A 125 15.25 -18.39 -7.88
CA ARG A 125 14.82 -19.68 -8.42
C ARG A 125 13.91 -20.41 -7.44
N GLY A 126 14.27 -20.44 -6.15
CA GLY A 126 13.43 -20.98 -5.08
C GLY A 126 12.07 -20.29 -5.00
N ILE A 127 12.03 -18.95 -4.96
CA ILE A 127 10.77 -18.20 -4.92
C ILE A 127 9.90 -18.49 -6.15
N ARG A 128 10.49 -18.57 -7.35
CA ARG A 128 9.77 -18.90 -8.58
C ARG A 128 9.25 -20.34 -8.58
N HIS A 129 10.02 -21.26 -8.02
CA HIS A 129 9.60 -22.65 -7.83
C HIS A 129 8.39 -22.72 -6.90
N ASP A 130 8.44 -22.06 -5.74
CA ASP A 130 7.35 -22.05 -4.77
C ASP A 130 6.07 -21.44 -5.35
N ILE A 131 6.19 -20.35 -6.11
CA ILE A 131 5.06 -19.72 -6.80
C ILE A 131 4.52 -20.62 -7.92
N GLY A 132 5.41 -21.28 -8.67
CA GLY A 132 5.06 -22.22 -9.73
C GLY A 132 4.25 -23.41 -9.20
N VAL A 133 4.73 -24.02 -8.12
CA VAL A 133 4.03 -25.11 -7.42
C VAL A 133 2.71 -24.61 -6.82
N ALA A 134 2.67 -23.41 -6.24
CA ALA A 134 1.43 -22.84 -5.71
C ALA A 134 0.36 -22.59 -6.80
N LYS A 135 0.78 -22.28 -8.03
CA LYS A 135 -0.12 -21.97 -9.14
C LYS A 135 -0.54 -23.21 -9.94
N GLU A 136 0.41 -24.10 -10.23
CA GLU A 136 0.26 -25.20 -11.19
C GLU A 136 0.29 -26.58 -10.50
N GLY A 137 0.58 -26.63 -9.20
CA GLY A 137 0.58 -27.87 -8.41
C GLY A 137 1.57 -28.90 -8.96
N SER A 138 1.13 -30.15 -9.05
CA SER A 138 1.94 -31.26 -9.58
C SER A 138 2.23 -31.17 -11.09
N ALA A 139 1.57 -30.27 -11.81
CA ALA A 139 1.82 -30.05 -13.23
C ALA A 139 3.00 -29.09 -13.48
N PHE A 140 3.50 -28.42 -12.42
CA PHE A 140 4.63 -27.50 -12.54
C PHE A 140 5.92 -28.27 -12.88
N ASN A 141 6.57 -27.90 -13.99
CA ASN A 141 7.86 -28.46 -14.35
C ASN A 141 9.01 -27.55 -13.86
N PRO A 142 9.78 -27.96 -12.83
CA PRO A 142 10.88 -27.15 -12.31
C PRO A 142 12.04 -26.99 -13.30
N ALA A 143 12.17 -27.86 -14.31
CA ALA A 143 13.23 -27.78 -15.31
C ALA A 143 13.16 -26.48 -16.13
N VAL A 144 11.98 -25.86 -16.26
CA VAL A 144 11.79 -24.58 -16.98
C VAL A 144 12.49 -23.40 -16.27
N LEU A 145 12.81 -23.55 -14.98
CA LEU A 145 13.51 -22.51 -14.21
C LEU A 145 15.03 -22.57 -14.35
N ASP A 146 15.59 -23.66 -14.87
CA ASP A 146 17.03 -23.79 -15.12
C ASP A 146 17.39 -23.26 -16.51
N PRO A 147 18.16 -22.16 -16.64
CA PRO A 147 18.51 -21.58 -17.93
C PRO A 147 19.28 -22.53 -18.87
N ALA A 148 19.96 -23.54 -18.33
CA ALA A 148 20.71 -24.51 -19.11
C ALA A 148 19.84 -25.64 -19.70
N SER A 149 18.63 -25.83 -19.17
CA SER A 149 17.75 -26.93 -19.58
C SER A 149 17.19 -26.75 -21.00
N PRO A 150 16.95 -27.85 -21.73
CA PRO A 150 16.30 -27.80 -23.03
C PRO A 150 14.86 -27.24 -22.93
N GLU A 151 14.16 -27.46 -21.82
CA GLU A 151 12.80 -26.98 -21.57
C GLU A 151 12.76 -25.46 -21.40
N ALA A 152 13.74 -24.86 -20.70
CA ALA A 152 13.82 -23.41 -20.56
C ALA A 152 14.13 -22.72 -21.89
N LYS A 153 14.98 -23.33 -22.73
CA LYS A 153 15.27 -22.85 -24.09
C LYS A 153 14.04 -22.95 -24.99
N ALA A 154 13.31 -24.06 -24.92
CA ALA A 154 12.05 -24.25 -25.65
C ALA A 154 10.98 -23.25 -25.19
N ALA A 155 10.83 -23.02 -23.87
CA ALA A 155 9.90 -22.05 -23.32
C ALA A 155 10.25 -20.61 -23.73
N LYS A 156 11.55 -20.26 -23.77
CA LYS A 156 12.02 -18.95 -24.27
C LYS A 156 11.73 -18.79 -25.76
N ALA A 157 12.06 -19.78 -26.59
CA ALA A 157 11.77 -19.76 -28.02
C ALA A 157 10.26 -19.66 -28.29
N ALA A 158 9.43 -20.44 -27.59
CA ALA A 158 7.97 -20.36 -27.70
C ALA A 158 7.43 -18.98 -27.28
N LYS A 159 8.00 -18.36 -26.24
CA LYS A 159 7.64 -17.00 -25.81
C LYS A 159 8.04 -15.94 -26.84
N GLU A 160 9.22 -16.07 -27.44
CA GLU A 160 9.71 -15.19 -28.50
C GLU A 160 8.86 -15.33 -29.78
N GLU A 161 8.51 -16.55 -30.18
CA GLU A 161 7.59 -16.82 -31.29
C GLU A 161 6.18 -16.29 -31.00
N ALA A 162 5.64 -16.50 -29.79
CA ALA A 162 4.35 -15.97 -29.40
C ALA A 162 4.36 -14.44 -29.39
N ALA A 163 5.43 -13.80 -28.93
CA ALA A 163 5.61 -12.36 -28.99
C ALA A 163 5.73 -11.85 -30.43
N ALA A 164 6.42 -12.58 -31.31
CA ALA A 164 6.54 -12.26 -32.73
C ALA A 164 5.18 -12.38 -33.44
N LYS A 165 4.42 -13.46 -33.20
CA LYS A 165 3.06 -13.66 -33.72
C LYS A 165 2.10 -12.59 -33.21
N ALA A 166 2.14 -12.26 -31.91
CA ALA A 166 1.31 -11.20 -31.34
C ALA A 166 1.66 -9.81 -31.91
N LYS A 167 2.95 -9.53 -32.17
CA LYS A 167 3.37 -8.30 -32.84
C LYS A 167 2.90 -8.27 -34.31
N ALA A 168 3.03 -9.39 -35.02
CA ALA A 168 2.58 -9.50 -36.41
C ALA A 168 1.05 -9.36 -36.52
N GLU A 169 0.28 -9.95 -35.61
CA GLU A 169 -1.17 -9.82 -35.54
C GLU A 169 -1.58 -8.39 -35.19
N LYS A 170 -0.90 -7.74 -34.24
CA LYS A 170 -1.13 -6.32 -33.93
C LYS A 170 -0.80 -5.42 -35.11
N ALA A 171 0.29 -5.69 -35.83
CA ALA A 171 0.68 -4.94 -37.01
C ALA A 171 -0.31 -5.16 -38.17
N ALA A 172 -0.81 -6.39 -38.35
CA ALA A 172 -1.85 -6.69 -39.33
C ALA A 172 -3.16 -5.98 -38.99
N LYS A 173 -3.59 -6.02 -37.72
CA LYS A 173 -4.77 -5.29 -37.22
C LYS A 173 -4.60 -3.77 -37.33
N ALA A 174 -3.39 -3.25 -37.10
CA ALA A 174 -3.09 -1.83 -37.29
C ALA A 174 -3.13 -1.45 -38.78
N ALA A 175 -2.56 -2.26 -39.67
CA ALA A 175 -2.61 -2.05 -41.10
C ALA A 175 -4.04 -2.20 -41.69
N GLU A 176 -4.87 -3.05 -41.09
CA GLU A 176 -6.29 -3.19 -41.44
C GLU A 176 -7.10 -2.00 -40.92
N HIS A 177 -6.87 -1.58 -39.67
CA HIS A 177 -7.44 -0.35 -39.11
C HIS A 177 -7.03 0.90 -39.90
N ASP A 178 -5.80 0.99 -40.40
CA ASP A 178 -5.34 2.11 -41.25
C ASP A 178 -5.99 2.10 -42.65
N LYS A 179 -6.46 0.93 -43.14
CA LYS A 179 -7.23 0.83 -44.40
C LYS A 179 -8.71 1.19 -44.19
N GLU A 180 -9.29 0.76 -43.08
CA GLU A 180 -10.70 1.01 -42.74
C GLU A 180 -10.92 2.45 -42.22
N PHE A 181 -9.92 3.00 -41.53
CA PHE A 181 -9.87 4.38 -41.05
C PHE A 181 -8.59 5.05 -41.60
N PRO A 182 -8.57 5.48 -42.88
CA PRO A 182 -7.48 6.33 -43.37
C PRO A 182 -7.36 7.54 -42.44
N HIS A 183 -6.12 7.94 -42.10
CA HIS A 183 -5.88 9.06 -41.18
C HIS A 183 -6.81 10.23 -41.51
N ALA A 184 -7.68 10.56 -40.55
CA ALA A 184 -8.73 11.56 -40.74
C ALA A 184 -8.12 12.85 -41.27
N SER A 185 -8.66 13.36 -42.38
CA SER A 185 -8.18 14.60 -42.99
C SER A 185 -8.20 15.74 -41.96
N GLU A 186 -7.24 16.67 -42.03
CA GLU A 186 -7.17 17.83 -41.11
C GLU A 186 -8.53 18.51 -40.81
N PRO A 187 -9.43 18.73 -41.79
CA PRO A 187 -10.74 19.31 -41.51
C PRO A 187 -11.65 18.41 -40.67
N GLU A 188 -11.49 17.09 -40.74
CA GLU A 188 -12.26 16.12 -39.96
C GLU A 188 -11.73 16.02 -38.53
N LEU A 189 -10.41 16.08 -38.35
CA LEU A 189 -9.79 16.19 -37.02
C LEU A 189 -10.23 17.48 -36.30
N ALA A 190 -10.28 18.61 -37.01
CA ALA A 190 -10.78 19.87 -36.46
C ALA A 190 -12.24 19.76 -36.01
N ARG A 191 -13.11 19.09 -36.78
CA ARG A 191 -14.50 18.82 -36.39
C ARG A 191 -14.59 17.94 -35.13
N ARG A 192 -13.83 16.84 -35.08
CA ARG A 192 -13.81 15.92 -33.92
C ARG A 192 -13.28 16.61 -32.66
N LEU A 193 -12.24 17.45 -32.79
CA LEU A 193 -11.73 18.25 -31.67
C LEU A 193 -12.76 19.29 -31.21
N GLY A 194 -13.48 19.92 -32.12
CA GLY A 194 -14.57 20.84 -31.79
C GLY A 194 -15.66 20.17 -30.96
N GLN A 195 -16.15 19.02 -31.42
CA GLN A 195 -17.15 18.22 -30.70
C GLN A 195 -16.67 17.79 -29.31
N ARG A 196 -15.42 17.35 -29.17
CA ARG A 196 -14.85 16.98 -27.86
C ARG A 196 -14.78 18.17 -26.90
N ARG A 197 -14.42 19.37 -27.38
CA ARG A 197 -14.38 20.58 -26.54
C ARG A 197 -15.76 20.98 -26.06
N GLN A 198 -16.79 20.85 -26.91
CA GLN A 198 -18.18 21.09 -26.52
C GLN A 198 -18.61 20.09 -25.44
N HIS A 199 -18.36 18.81 -25.65
CA HIS A 199 -18.71 17.78 -24.68
C HIS A 199 -17.99 17.95 -23.32
N LEU A 200 -16.70 18.31 -23.33
CA LEU A 200 -15.98 18.63 -22.09
C LEU A 200 -16.54 19.86 -21.37
N THR A 201 -17.07 20.83 -22.13
CA THR A 201 -17.72 22.01 -21.56
C THR A 201 -19.04 21.63 -20.89
N GLU A 202 -19.84 20.79 -21.54
CA GLU A 202 -21.09 20.24 -20.99
C GLU A 202 -20.82 19.45 -19.70
N VAL A 203 -19.86 18.52 -19.72
CA VAL A 203 -19.48 17.73 -18.54
C VAL A 203 -18.98 18.61 -17.40
N ARG A 204 -18.22 19.68 -17.70
CA ARG A 204 -17.78 20.66 -16.69
C ARG A 204 -18.98 21.38 -16.07
N ASP A 205 -19.93 21.82 -16.89
CA ASP A 205 -21.10 22.56 -16.42
C ASP A 205 -22.02 21.69 -15.58
N GLU A 206 -22.21 20.44 -15.99
CA GLU A 206 -22.94 19.42 -15.23
C GLU A 206 -22.26 19.14 -13.88
N LEU A 207 -20.94 18.88 -13.87
CA LEU A 207 -20.17 18.74 -12.63
C LEU A 207 -20.26 19.99 -11.73
N GLY A 208 -20.25 21.19 -12.31
CA GLY A 208 -20.41 22.44 -11.57
C GLY A 208 -21.78 22.56 -10.88
N THR A 209 -22.83 22.06 -11.54
CA THR A 209 -24.18 22.01 -10.95
C THR A 209 -24.34 20.92 -9.90
N GLU A 210 -23.71 19.75 -10.10
CA GLU A 210 -23.78 18.64 -9.14
C GLU A 210 -22.91 18.88 -7.88
N LEU A 211 -21.79 19.59 -8.03
CA LEU A 211 -20.88 19.95 -6.95
C LEU A 211 -21.26 21.25 -6.23
N ASP A 212 -22.47 21.79 -6.42
CA ASP A 212 -22.98 22.88 -5.58
C ASP A 212 -23.34 22.38 -4.17
N VAL A 213 -22.29 22.08 -3.42
CA VAL A 213 -22.29 21.69 -2.01
C VAL A 213 -23.05 22.72 -1.17
N LYS A 214 -23.13 23.98 -1.61
CA LYS A 214 -23.83 25.04 -0.89
C LYS A 214 -25.34 24.87 -0.93
N THR A 215 -25.89 24.45 -2.07
CA THR A 215 -27.32 24.17 -2.22
C THR A 215 -27.69 22.86 -1.55
N GLN A 216 -26.87 21.81 -1.68
CA GLN A 216 -27.07 20.55 -0.95
C GLN A 216 -26.98 20.75 0.58
N ALA A 217 -26.04 21.55 1.07
CA ALA A 217 -25.91 21.87 2.49
C ALA A 217 -27.11 22.66 3.04
N ARG A 218 -27.68 23.59 2.26
CA ARG A 218 -28.90 24.32 2.65
C ARG A 218 -30.10 23.40 2.72
N TYR A 219 -30.25 22.48 1.77
CA TYR A 219 -31.34 21.50 1.78
C TYR A 219 -31.22 20.55 2.98
N LEU A 220 -30.02 20.02 3.24
CA LEU A 220 -29.76 19.19 4.41
C LEU A 220 -29.99 19.93 5.73
N ALA A 221 -29.57 21.20 5.82
CA ALA A 221 -29.80 22.04 6.99
C ALA A 221 -31.30 22.32 7.21
N ALA A 222 -32.07 22.55 6.15
CA ALA A 222 -33.52 22.72 6.22
C ALA A 222 -34.20 21.42 6.68
N ALA A 223 -33.86 20.28 6.06
CA ALA A 223 -34.40 18.97 6.43
C ALA A 223 -34.06 18.58 7.88
N ALA A 224 -32.86 18.93 8.37
CA ALA A 224 -32.46 18.70 9.75
C ALA A 224 -33.28 19.53 10.75
N ARG A 225 -33.61 20.78 10.41
CA ARG A 225 -34.46 21.64 11.26
C ARG A 225 -35.89 21.14 11.32
N ASP A 226 -36.47 20.74 10.19
CA ASP A 226 -37.82 20.18 10.14
C ASP A 226 -37.91 18.87 10.95
N ALA A 227 -36.93 17.98 10.80
CA ALA A 227 -36.85 16.76 11.58
C ALA A 227 -36.72 17.03 13.09
N ALA A 228 -35.95 18.06 13.48
CA ALA A 228 -35.80 18.46 14.88
C ALA A 228 -37.11 19.03 15.46
N GLN A 229 -37.83 19.86 14.71
CA GLN A 229 -39.12 20.42 15.12
C GLN A 229 -40.20 19.34 15.24
N GLN A 230 -40.24 18.40 14.29
CA GLN A 230 -41.13 17.23 14.37
C GLN A 230 -40.79 16.36 15.59
N GLY A 231 -39.51 16.14 15.87
CA GLY A 231 -39.06 15.42 17.07
C GLY A 231 -39.47 16.12 18.37
N GLN A 232 -39.36 17.45 18.43
CA GLN A 232 -39.83 18.23 19.58
C GLN A 232 -41.35 18.16 19.74
N ALA A 233 -42.12 18.28 18.65
CA ALA A 233 -43.58 18.16 18.69
C ALA A 233 -44.05 16.76 19.14
N MET A 234 -43.37 15.71 18.70
CA MET A 234 -43.65 14.35 19.16
C MET A 234 -43.21 14.11 20.60
N ALA A 235 -42.12 14.73 21.05
CA ALA A 235 -41.68 14.65 22.44
C ALA A 235 -42.64 15.37 23.40
N VAL A 236 -43.18 16.53 23.01
CA VAL A 236 -44.20 17.25 23.79
C VAL A 236 -45.50 16.45 23.83
N ARG A 237 -46.00 15.97 22.69
CA ARG A 237 -47.19 15.09 22.65
C ARG A 237 -47.00 13.79 23.45
N GLY A 238 -45.80 13.22 23.42
CA GLY A 238 -45.41 12.05 24.21
C GLY A 238 -45.40 12.33 25.70
N LYS A 239 -44.89 13.49 26.13
CA LYS A 239 -44.96 13.95 27.52
C LYS A 239 -46.41 14.15 27.98
N ASP A 240 -47.25 14.77 27.15
CA ASP A 240 -48.66 15.01 27.50
C ASP A 240 -49.51 13.73 27.54
N ALA A 241 -49.21 12.76 26.67
CA ALA A 241 -49.85 11.44 26.68
C ALA A 241 -49.37 10.57 27.87
N ALA A 242 -48.09 10.64 28.20
CA ALA A 242 -47.52 9.96 29.35
C ALA A 242 -48.03 10.57 30.67
N ALA A 243 -48.11 11.90 30.78
CA ALA A 243 -48.67 12.60 31.94
C ALA A 243 -50.15 12.25 32.16
N ARG A 244 -50.95 12.18 31.09
CA ARG A 244 -52.36 11.74 31.18
C ARG A 244 -52.52 10.28 31.58
N LYS A 245 -51.66 9.38 31.07
CA LYS A 245 -51.63 7.97 31.51
C LYS A 245 -51.16 7.82 32.96
N LEU A 246 -50.16 8.59 33.39
CA LEU A 246 -49.68 8.57 34.78
C LEU A 246 -50.70 9.13 35.76
N ALA A 247 -51.43 10.19 35.38
CA ALA A 247 -52.54 10.72 36.17
C ALA A 247 -53.66 9.68 36.35
N GLY A 248 -54.03 8.95 35.28
CA GLY A 248 -55.00 7.86 35.36
C GLY A 248 -54.52 6.61 36.12
N LEU A 249 -53.20 6.37 36.19
CA LEU A 249 -52.61 5.30 37.00
C LEU A 249 -52.50 5.68 38.49
N SER A 250 -52.46 6.98 38.81
CA SER A 250 -52.43 7.50 40.18
C SER A 250 -53.77 7.37 40.91
N GLU A 251 -54.89 7.26 40.19
CA GLU A 251 -56.21 7.01 40.79
C GLU A 251 -56.45 5.54 41.13
N SER A 252 -55.71 4.58 40.55
CA SER A 252 -56.02 3.14 40.71
C SER A 252 -55.02 2.32 41.51
N THR A 253 -53.87 2.86 41.93
CA THR A 253 -52.94 2.10 42.79
C THR A 253 -52.23 2.98 43.81
N GLY A 254 -52.75 2.95 45.05
CA GLY A 254 -52.04 3.43 46.22
C GLY A 254 -50.76 2.60 46.43
N GLY A 255 -49.61 3.27 46.29
CA GLY A 255 -48.34 2.84 46.88
C GLY A 255 -47.61 1.70 46.19
N LEU A 256 -46.99 1.95 45.02
CA LEU A 256 -45.88 1.10 44.54
C LEU A 256 -44.87 1.85 43.64
N GLN A 257 -44.66 3.15 43.88
CA GLN A 257 -43.99 4.05 42.92
C GLN A 257 -42.45 4.12 43.04
N ASP A 258 -41.83 3.55 44.08
CA ASP A 258 -40.38 3.75 44.32
C ASP A 258 -39.47 2.62 43.88
N ARG A 259 -40.00 1.56 43.24
CA ARG A 259 -39.17 0.39 42.86
C ARG A 259 -38.98 0.13 41.37
N TRP A 260 -39.69 0.84 40.49
CA TRP A 260 -39.66 0.56 39.04
C TRP A 260 -38.98 1.64 38.18
N LYS A 261 -38.52 2.75 38.79
CA LYS A 261 -37.79 3.84 38.09
C LYS A 261 -36.58 3.37 37.25
N PRO A 262 -35.74 2.39 37.67
CA PRO A 262 -34.64 1.94 36.82
C PRO A 262 -35.07 1.00 35.67
N LEU A 263 -36.20 0.29 35.81
CA LEU A 263 -36.69 -0.63 34.77
C LEU A 263 -37.45 0.10 33.65
N ALA A 264 -38.12 1.21 33.97
CA ALA A 264 -38.78 2.06 32.97
C ALA A 264 -37.77 2.74 32.01
N ALA A 265 -36.59 3.11 32.50
CA ALA A 265 -35.51 3.65 31.67
C ALA A 265 -34.96 2.61 30.69
N LEU A 266 -34.92 1.33 31.10
CA LEU A 266 -34.42 0.22 30.27
C LEU A 266 -35.43 -0.18 29.18
N ALA A 267 -36.73 -0.13 29.47
CA ALA A 267 -37.78 -0.30 28.47
C ALA A 267 -37.80 0.83 27.43
N ALA A 268 -37.58 2.08 27.85
CA ALA A 268 -37.48 3.23 26.94
C ALA A 268 -36.27 3.12 26.00
N ALA A 269 -35.11 2.70 26.51
CA ALA A 269 -33.90 2.47 25.69
C ALA A 269 -34.10 1.33 24.66
N GLY A 270 -34.83 0.27 25.02
CA GLY A 270 -35.15 -0.83 24.12
C GLY A 270 -35.99 -0.41 22.91
N THR A 271 -36.92 0.54 23.08
CA THR A 271 -37.74 1.04 21.96
C THR A 271 -36.95 1.90 20.98
N VAL A 272 -35.99 2.68 21.46
CA VAL A 272 -35.10 3.47 20.59
C VAL A 272 -34.15 2.56 19.81
N LEU A 273 -33.62 1.52 20.44
CA LEU A 273 -32.77 0.51 19.79
C LEU A 273 -33.53 -0.27 18.72
N ALA A 274 -34.79 -0.66 18.97
CA ALA A 274 -35.63 -1.38 18.01
C ALA A 274 -35.98 -0.52 16.78
N VAL A 275 -36.20 0.79 16.97
CA VAL A 275 -36.44 1.73 15.87
C VAL A 275 -35.17 1.96 15.03
N LEU A 276 -34.00 2.04 15.67
CA LEU A 276 -32.72 2.16 14.98
C LEU A 276 -32.34 0.88 14.21
N LEU A 277 -32.55 -0.31 14.81
CA LEU A 277 -32.35 -1.61 14.14
C LEU A 277 -33.27 -1.79 12.93
N ARG A 278 -34.54 -1.40 13.05
CA ARG A 278 -35.49 -1.45 11.93
C ARG A 278 -35.13 -0.49 10.80
N ARG A 279 -34.48 0.63 11.10
CA ARG A 279 -34.01 1.60 10.09
C ARG A 279 -32.73 1.12 9.41
N LEU A 280 -31.80 0.49 10.14
CA LEU A 280 -30.56 -0.04 9.59
C LEU A 280 -30.79 -1.25 8.65
N LEU A 281 -31.70 -2.15 9.02
CA LEU A 281 -32.05 -3.35 8.22
C LEU A 281 -32.88 -3.05 6.96
N ARG A 282 -33.36 -1.82 6.79
CA ARG A 282 -34.05 -1.37 5.56
C ARG A 282 -33.13 -0.68 4.56
N THR A 283 -31.85 -0.53 4.91
CA THR A 283 -30.84 0.18 4.11
C THR A 283 -29.83 -0.77 3.46
N PHE A 284 -29.97 -2.08 3.69
CA PHE A 284 -29.38 -3.19 2.93
C PHE A 284 -30.51 -4.01 2.31
#